data_AF-A0A9X2MFS7-F1
#
_entry.id   AF-A0A9X2MFS7-F1
#
_cell.length_a   1.000
_cell.length_b   1.000
_cell.length_c   1.000
_cell.angle_alpha   90.00
_cell.angle_beta   90.00
_cell.angle_gamma   90.00
#
_symmetry.space_group_name_H-M   'P 1'
#
loop_
_entity.id
_entity.type
_entity.pdbx_description
1 polymer ?
#
loop_
_entity_poly.entity_id
_entity_poly.type
_entity_poly.pdbx_seq_one_letter_code
_entity_poly.pdbx_strand_id
1 'polypeptide(L)'
;MDKKQLKQLRYLKNEIKMLKEQIENLDYTITTDSVRGSSPYFPYVEHSIKITGIDTEDYNRKTRRLQRKLEIRVEELLDLVEETNDFIESIDDSLIRQIISLRYINGLTWGQVAAHIGGNNTADSVRKVAERYLK
;
A
#
# COMPACT_ATOMS: atom_id res chain seq x y z
N MET A 1 -0.33 -19.14 10.99
CA MET A 1 -0.58 -17.69 10.82
C MET A 1 -0.69 -17.01 12.19
N ASP A 2 0.04 -15.92 12.43
CA ASP A 2 0.03 -15.21 13.73
C ASP A 2 -1.11 -14.18 13.81
N LYS A 3 -1.69 -13.98 14.99
CA LYS A 3 -2.68 -12.93 15.30
C LYS A 3 -2.18 -11.53 14.92
N LYS A 4 -0.86 -11.29 15.00
CA LYS A 4 -0.27 -10.02 14.57
C LYS A 4 -0.41 -9.80 13.07
N GLN A 5 -0.18 -10.83 12.25
CA GLN A 5 -0.32 -10.76 10.80
C GLN A 5 -1.78 -10.49 10.40
N LEU A 6 -2.74 -11.16 11.03
CA LEU A 6 -4.18 -10.92 10.80
C LEU A 6 -4.62 -9.49 11.12
N LYS A 7 -4.07 -8.88 12.18
CA LYS A 7 -4.35 -7.47 12.50
C LYS A 7 -3.77 -6.50 11.47
N GLN A 8 -2.69 -6.89 10.79
CA GLN A 8 -2.04 -6.06 9.79
C GLN A 8 -2.79 -6.07 8.46
N LEU A 9 -3.63 -7.07 8.17
CA LEU A 9 -4.36 -7.23 6.91
C LEU A 9 -5.01 -5.93 6.41
N ARG A 10 -5.71 -5.21 7.28
CA ARG A 10 -6.34 -3.92 6.92
C ARG A 10 -5.32 -2.85 6.54
N TYR A 11 -4.22 -2.76 7.28
CA TYR A 11 -3.16 -1.80 7.01
C TYR A 11 -2.42 -2.15 5.71
N LEU A 12 -2.18 -3.43 5.45
CA LEU A 12 -1.57 -3.92 4.21
C LEU A 12 -2.44 -3.58 2.99
N LYS A 13 -3.76 -3.82 3.07
CA LYS A 13 -4.69 -3.43 2.00
C LYS A 13 -4.69 -1.92 1.72
N ASN A 14 -4.61 -1.10 2.78
CA ASN A 14 -4.49 0.35 2.63
C ASN A 14 -3.14 0.78 2.06
N GLU A 15 -2.04 0.15 2.48
CA GLU A 15 -0.69 0.40 1.95
C GLU A 15 -0.63 0.07 0.46
N ILE A 16 -1.16 -1.08 0.03
CA ILE A 16 -1.29 -1.45 -1.39
C ILE A 16 -2.05 -0.36 -2.16
N LYS A 17 -3.16 0.13 -1.62
CA LYS A 17 -3.93 1.20 -2.26
C LYS A 17 -3.09 2.46 -2.43
N MET A 18 -2.41 2.91 -1.37
CA MET A 18 -1.56 4.10 -1.43
C MET A 18 -0.39 3.94 -2.41
N LEU A 19 0.24 2.77 -2.47
CA LEU A 19 1.33 2.49 -3.41
C LEU A 19 0.85 2.47 -4.86
N LYS A 20 -0.34 1.92 -5.13
CA LYS A 20 -0.95 1.97 -6.47
C LYS A 20 -1.25 3.41 -6.90
N GLU A 21 -1.81 4.22 -6.00
CA GLU A 21 -2.02 5.66 -6.25
C GLU A 21 -0.69 6.39 -6.49
N GLN A 22 0.39 6.05 -5.78
CA GLN A 22 1.71 6.62 -6.03
C GLN A 22 2.28 6.24 -7.40
N ILE A 23 2.07 4.99 -7.84
CA ILE A 23 2.48 4.51 -9.17
C ILE A 23 1.72 5.27 -10.26
N GLU A 24 0.42 5.49 -10.09
CA GLU A 24 -0.40 6.22 -11.06
C GLU A 24 -0.01 7.71 -11.16
N ASN A 25 0.38 8.33 -10.05
CA ASN A 25 0.72 9.75 -9.99
C ASN A 25 2.21 10.06 -10.20
N LEU A 26 3.00 9.14 -10.78
CA LEU A 26 4.43 9.34 -11.04
C LEU A 26 4.63 10.30 -12.23
N ASP A 27 4.61 11.61 -11.92
CA ASP A 27 4.67 12.73 -12.87
C ASP A 27 6.09 13.23 -13.18
N TYR A 28 6.22 13.92 -14.32
CA TYR A 28 7.50 14.43 -14.83
C TYR A 28 8.09 15.58 -14.01
N THR A 29 9.39 15.48 -13.72
CA THR A 29 10.14 16.54 -13.02
C THR A 29 10.79 17.46 -14.04
N ILE A 30 10.49 18.77 -13.96
CA ILE A 30 11.15 19.82 -14.75
C ILE A 30 12.54 20.04 -14.15
N THR A 31 13.59 19.92 -14.97
CA THR A 31 14.97 20.22 -14.56
C THR A 31 15.39 21.60 -15.06
N THR A 32 16.22 22.27 -14.27
CA THR A 32 16.82 23.56 -14.64
C THR A 32 18.32 23.41 -14.69
N ASP A 33 18.92 23.82 -15.80
CA ASP A 33 20.36 23.90 -15.97
C ASP A 33 20.78 25.36 -16.24
N SER A 34 22.05 25.68 -16.02
CA SER A 34 22.61 27.00 -16.27
C SER A 34 23.79 26.88 -17.20
N VAL A 35 23.64 27.41 -18.41
CA VAL A 35 24.75 27.56 -19.36
C VAL A 35 25.29 28.98 -19.35
N ARG A 36 26.49 29.16 -19.89
CA ARG A 36 27.05 30.50 -20.13
C ARG A 36 26.86 30.85 -21.60
N GLY A 37 26.36 32.06 -21.85
CA GLY A 37 26.22 32.62 -23.18
C GLY A 37 26.69 34.08 -23.20
N SER A 38 26.76 34.65 -24.39
CA SER A 38 27.05 36.07 -24.57
C SER A 38 25.84 36.78 -25.17
N SER A 39 25.74 38.09 -24.88
CA SER A 39 24.77 38.95 -25.55
C SER A 39 24.92 38.82 -27.07
N PRO A 40 23.84 38.72 -27.86
CA PRO A 40 23.91 38.60 -29.32
C PRO A 40 24.40 39.88 -30.00
N TYR A 41 24.48 41.00 -29.25
CA TYR A 41 24.94 42.29 -29.75
C TYR A 41 26.23 42.73 -29.05
N PHE A 42 27.09 43.41 -29.81
CA PHE A 42 28.32 44.04 -29.31
C PHE A 42 28.03 44.88 -28.06
N PRO A 43 28.80 44.75 -26.96
CA PRO A 43 30.12 44.13 -26.87
C PRO A 43 30.14 42.65 -26.46
N TYR A 44 29.07 41.88 -26.68
CA TYR A 44 29.00 40.42 -26.43
C TYR A 44 29.33 40.02 -24.99
N VAL A 45 28.81 40.76 -24.01
CA VAL A 45 29.04 40.51 -22.57
C VAL A 45 28.58 39.10 -22.18
N GLU A 46 29.43 38.36 -21.47
CA GLU A 46 29.11 37.02 -20.92
C GLU A 46 28.07 37.13 -19.80
N HIS A 47 27.05 36.29 -19.86
CA HIS A 47 26.05 36.16 -18.80
C HIS A 47 25.57 34.70 -18.66
N SER A 48 25.05 34.37 -17.49
CA SER A 48 24.39 33.07 -17.26
C SER A 48 23.01 33.07 -17.90
N ILE A 49 22.66 31.97 -18.57
CA ILE A 49 21.34 31.71 -19.15
C ILE A 49 20.79 30.48 -18.44
N LYS A 50 19.62 30.62 -17.81
CA LYS A 50 18.90 29.48 -17.25
C LYS A 50 18.12 28.81 -18.37
N ILE A 51 18.39 27.53 -18.59
CA ILE A 51 17.65 26.66 -19.50
C ILE A 51 16.80 25.73 -18.65
N THR A 52 15.50 25.73 -18.89
CA THR A 52 14.57 24.77 -18.31
C THR A 52 14.18 23.76 -19.37
N GLY A 53 14.27 22.48 -19.07
CA GLY A 53 13.95 21.40 -20.00
C GLY A 53 13.40 20.19 -19.28
N ILE A 54 12.85 19.26 -20.06
CA ILE A 54 12.51 17.92 -19.58
C ILE A 54 13.70 17.04 -19.96
N ASP A 55 14.49 16.63 -18.97
CA ASP A 55 15.50 15.59 -19.17
C ASP A 55 14.79 14.22 -19.30
N THR A 56 14.27 13.94 -20.49
CA THR A 56 13.40 12.79 -20.73
C THR A 56 14.09 11.46 -20.46
N GLU A 57 15.40 11.32 -20.73
CA GLU A 57 16.10 10.02 -20.63
C GLU A 57 16.40 9.64 -19.18
N ASP A 58 17.02 10.54 -18.43
CA ASP A 58 17.41 10.26 -17.04
C ASP A 58 16.20 10.29 -16.10
N TYR A 59 15.19 11.12 -16.41
CA TYR A 59 13.86 11.05 -15.80
C TYR A 59 13.22 9.68 -16.05
N ASN A 60 13.12 9.24 -17.31
CA ASN A 60 12.52 7.96 -17.64
C ASN A 60 13.24 6.79 -16.94
N ARG A 61 14.56 6.84 -16.80
CA ARG A 61 15.32 5.78 -16.10
C ARG A 61 15.02 5.76 -14.60
N LYS A 62 15.02 6.91 -13.92
CA LYS A 62 14.74 7.02 -12.47
C LYS A 62 13.29 6.65 -12.16
N THR A 63 12.35 7.19 -12.92
CA THR A 63 10.91 6.92 -12.81
C THR A 63 10.61 5.45 -13.04
N ARG A 64 11.15 4.83 -14.10
CA ARG A 64 10.99 3.37 -14.34
C ARG A 64 11.57 2.53 -13.22
N ARG A 65 12.73 2.91 -12.67
CA ARG A 65 13.35 2.18 -11.55
C ARG A 65 12.51 2.28 -10.28
N LEU A 66 11.99 3.47 -9.98
CA LEU A 66 11.13 3.71 -8.82
C LEU A 66 9.80 2.98 -8.98
N GLN A 67 9.15 3.11 -10.14
CA GLN A 67 7.93 2.39 -10.49
C GLN A 67 8.10 0.88 -10.30
N ARG A 68 9.15 0.28 -10.88
CA ARG A 68 9.42 -1.17 -10.71
C ARG A 68 9.59 -1.56 -9.24
N LYS A 69 10.24 -0.71 -8.43
CA LYS A 69 10.41 -0.98 -6.99
C LYS A 69 9.07 -0.94 -6.25
N LEU A 70 8.19 0.00 -6.60
CA LEU A 70 6.86 0.09 -6.02
C LEU A 70 5.98 -1.09 -6.46
N GLU A 71 6.06 -1.49 -7.73
CA GLU A 71 5.33 -2.65 -8.27
C GLU A 71 5.71 -3.94 -7.56
N ILE A 72 7.01 -4.22 -7.40
CA ILE A 72 7.51 -5.38 -6.63
C ILE A 72 6.97 -5.34 -5.20
N ARG A 73 6.98 -4.16 -4.57
CA ARG A 73 6.47 -4.02 -3.20
C ARG A 73 4.97 -4.28 -3.11
N VAL A 74 4.20 -3.86 -4.12
CA VAL A 74 2.77 -4.14 -4.21
C VAL A 74 2.51 -5.63 -4.37
N GLU A 75 3.29 -6.32 -5.21
CA GLU A 75 3.21 -7.77 -5.41
C GLU A 75 3.47 -8.53 -4.10
N GLU A 76 4.57 -8.23 -3.40
CA GLU A 76 4.87 -8.82 -2.08
C GLU A 76 3.72 -8.66 -1.06
N LEU A 77 3.08 -7.49 -1.07
CA LEU A 77 1.97 -7.20 -0.17
C LEU A 77 0.68 -7.93 -0.59
N LEU A 78 0.45 -8.12 -1.89
CA LEU A 78 -0.68 -8.88 -2.41
C LEU A 78 -0.54 -10.36 -2.03
N ASP A 79 0.64 -10.94 -2.22
CA ASP A 79 0.92 -12.33 -1.83
C ASP A 79 0.63 -12.56 -0.35
N LEU A 80 1.06 -11.64 0.52
CA LEU A 80 0.80 -11.72 1.96
C LEU A 80 -0.70 -11.60 2.28
N VAL A 81 -1.44 -10.76 1.55
CA VAL A 81 -2.89 -10.63 1.70
C VAL A 81 -3.59 -11.92 1.26
N GLU A 82 -3.16 -12.53 0.16
CA GLU A 82 -3.67 -13.80 -0.35
C GLU A 82 -3.42 -14.93 0.64
N GLU A 83 -2.18 -15.11 1.11
CA GLU A 83 -1.83 -16.10 2.14
C GLU A 83 -2.72 -15.94 3.39
N THR A 84 -2.99 -14.69 3.79
CA THR A 84 -3.86 -14.41 4.93
C THR A 84 -5.32 -14.79 4.67
N ASN A 85 -5.83 -14.57 3.46
CA ASN A 85 -7.20 -14.96 3.11
C ASN A 85 -7.31 -16.48 3.00
N ASP A 86 -6.35 -17.14 2.35
CA ASP A 86 -6.30 -18.60 2.22
C ASP A 86 -6.26 -19.29 3.58
N PHE A 87 -5.47 -18.75 4.52
CA PHE A 87 -5.48 -19.20 5.91
C PHE A 87 -6.88 -19.11 6.53
N ILE A 88 -7.61 -18.01 6.31
CA ILE A 88 -8.97 -17.86 6.86
C ILE A 88 -9.92 -18.84 6.18
N GLU A 89 -9.82 -19.04 4.87
CA GLU A 89 -10.69 -19.94 4.11
C GLU A 89 -10.47 -21.41 4.47
N SER A 90 -9.23 -21.79 4.78
CA SER A 90 -8.87 -23.15 5.22
C SER A 90 -9.35 -23.52 6.64
N ILE A 91 -9.94 -22.59 7.40
CA ILE A 91 -10.49 -22.88 8.74
C ILE A 91 -11.71 -23.79 8.60
N ASP A 92 -11.66 -25.04 9.06
CA ASP A 92 -12.76 -26.01 8.91
C ASP A 92 -14.07 -25.57 9.57
N ASP A 93 -14.00 -25.06 10.81
CA ASP A 93 -15.18 -24.65 11.58
C ASP A 93 -15.78 -23.36 11.00
N SER A 94 -17.01 -23.46 10.48
CA SER A 94 -17.74 -22.35 9.86
C SER A 94 -17.94 -21.16 10.81
N LEU A 95 -18.22 -21.41 12.10
CA LEU A 95 -18.45 -20.35 13.07
C LEU A 95 -17.14 -19.61 13.35
N ILE A 96 -16.03 -20.34 13.53
CA ILE A 96 -14.71 -19.75 13.76
C ILE A 96 -14.28 -18.94 12.53
N ARG A 97 -14.47 -19.49 11.32
CA ARG A 97 -14.21 -18.81 10.06
C ARG A 97 -14.97 -17.49 9.99
N GLN A 98 -16.27 -17.50 10.26
CA GLN A 98 -17.10 -16.29 10.28
C GLN A 98 -16.62 -15.27 11.31
N ILE A 99 -16.32 -15.69 12.55
CA ILE A 99 -15.80 -14.80 13.59
C ILE A 99 -14.51 -14.09 13.13
N ILE A 100 -13.56 -14.85 12.57
CA ILE A 100 -12.26 -14.35 12.16
C ILE A 100 -12.39 -13.44 10.93
N SER A 101 -13.18 -13.82 9.93
CA SER A 101 -13.47 -12.99 8.75
C SER A 101 -14.06 -11.64 9.15
N LEU A 102 -15.15 -11.65 9.94
CA LEU A 102 -15.80 -10.42 10.40
C LEU A 102 -14.85 -9.52 11.21
N ARG A 103 -13.96 -10.13 12.01
CA ARG A 103 -13.01 -9.38 12.83
C ARG A 103 -11.86 -8.79 12.03
N TYR A 104 -11.20 -9.57 11.18
CA TYR A 104 -9.92 -9.20 10.58
C TYR A 104 -10.03 -8.77 9.11
N ILE A 105 -11.02 -9.28 8.37
CA ILE A 105 -11.30 -8.86 6.99
C ILE A 105 -12.22 -7.62 7.01
N ASN A 106 -13.36 -7.70 7.70
CA ASN A 106 -14.33 -6.61 7.76
C ASN A 106 -13.99 -5.54 8.81
N GLY A 107 -13.08 -5.83 9.74
CA GLY A 107 -12.63 -4.87 10.75
C GLY A 107 -13.67 -4.53 11.82
N LEU A 108 -14.67 -5.39 12.03
CA LEU A 108 -15.75 -5.15 13.00
C LEU A 108 -15.25 -5.24 14.45
N THR A 109 -15.86 -4.48 15.35
CA THR A 109 -15.65 -4.61 16.80
C THR A 109 -16.19 -5.95 17.30
N TRP A 110 -15.67 -6.48 18.42
CA TRP A 110 -16.18 -7.74 18.97
C TRP A 110 -17.68 -7.71 19.31
N GLY A 111 -18.20 -6.54 19.70
CA GLY A 111 -19.65 -6.36 19.90
C GLY A 111 -20.43 -6.49 18.60
N GLN A 112 -19.96 -5.87 17.51
CA GLN A 112 -20.57 -6.01 16.18
C GLN A 112 -20.45 -7.45 15.65
N VAL A 113 -19.32 -8.12 15.85
CA VAL A 113 -19.14 -9.54 15.48
C VAL A 113 -20.15 -10.41 16.20
N ALA A 114 -20.30 -10.24 17.52
CA ALA A 114 -21.26 -11.00 18.32
C ALA A 114 -22.71 -10.73 17.89
N ALA A 115 -23.06 -9.46 17.63
CA ALA A 115 -24.38 -9.10 17.13
C ALA A 115 -24.67 -9.69 15.73
N HIS A 116 -23.66 -9.75 14.86
CA HIS A 116 -23.78 -10.31 13.51
C HIS A 116 -23.97 -11.84 13.52
N ILE A 117 -23.26 -12.54 14.42
CA ILE A 117 -23.42 -13.99 14.60
C ILE A 117 -24.76 -14.33 15.27
N GLY A 118 -25.23 -13.47 16.17
CA GLY A 118 -26.47 -13.69 16.91
C GLY A 118 -26.36 -14.77 17.99
N GLY A 119 -27.48 -15.37 18.36
CA GLY A 119 -27.51 -16.51 19.30
C GLY A 119 -27.12 -16.18 20.75
N ASN A 120 -27.44 -14.97 21.24
CA ASN A 120 -27.05 -14.49 22.57
C ASN A 120 -25.52 -14.51 22.83
N ASN A 121 -24.72 -14.50 21.77
CA ASN A 121 -23.27 -14.38 21.90
C ASN A 121 -22.90 -13.01 22.47
N THR A 122 -21.93 -13.02 23.39
CA THR A 122 -21.33 -11.78 23.91
C THR A 122 -20.02 -11.49 23.18
N ALA A 123 -19.63 -10.21 23.14
CA ALA A 123 -18.36 -9.77 22.59
C ALA A 123 -17.17 -10.56 23.18
N ASP A 124 -17.25 -10.90 24.46
CA ASP A 124 -16.20 -11.62 25.17
C ASP A 124 -16.14 -13.11 24.82
N SER A 125 -17.31 -13.73 24.60
CA SER A 125 -17.39 -15.12 24.13
C SER A 125 -16.73 -15.30 22.77
N VAL A 126 -17.15 -14.50 21.78
CA VAL A 126 -16.60 -14.59 20.41
C VAL A 126 -15.10 -14.26 20.35
N ARG A 127 -14.65 -13.30 21.18
CA ARG A 127 -13.23 -12.98 21.33
C ARG A 127 -12.43 -14.17 21.84
N LYS A 128 -12.91 -14.83 22.90
CA LYS A 128 -12.23 -16.00 23.50
C LYS A 128 -12.17 -17.18 22.54
N VAL A 129 -13.23 -17.40 21.75
CA VAL A 129 -13.25 -18.44 20.70
C VAL A 129 -12.16 -18.16 19.66
N ALA A 130 -12.11 -16.94 19.12
CA ALA A 130 -11.08 -16.57 18.16
C ALA A 130 -9.66 -16.63 18.75
N GLU A 131 -9.46 -16.16 19.98
CA GLU A 131 -8.16 -16.18 20.65
C GLU A 131 -7.67 -17.58 20.97
N ARG A 132 -8.58 -18.52 21.25
CA ARG A 132 -8.24 -19.94 21.46
C ARG A 132 -7.83 -20.62 20.15
N TYR A 133 -8.49 -20.28 19.05
CA TYR A 133 -8.16 -20.84 17.74
C TYR A 133 -6.83 -20.29 17.18
N LEU A 134 -6.56 -19.01 17.40
CA LEU A 134 -5.35 -18.33 16.93
C LEU A 134 -4.14 -18.51 17.86
N LYS A 135 -4.22 -19.41 18.84
CA LYS A 135 -3.14 -19.73 19.77
C LYS A 135 -2.35 -20.93 19.26
#